data_AF-Z9JK08-F1
#
_entry.id   AF-Z9JK08-F1
#
_cell.length_a   1.000
_cell.length_b   1.000
_cell.length_c   1.000
_cell.angle_alpha   90.00
_cell.angle_beta   90.00
_cell.angle_gamma   90.00
#
_symmetry.space_group_name_H-M   'P 1'
#
loop_
_entity.id
_entity.type
_entity.pdbx_description
1 polymer ?
#
loop_
_entity_poly.entity_id
_entity_poly.type
_entity_poly.pdbx_seq_one_letter_code
_entity_poly.pdbx_strand_id
1 'polypeptide(L)'
;MIAGVEFKAIPYDPKVKGGSNKAGNVKVFKSEALTDQDIKNYAQQLAGDVPLKQVSPGVYLAKLSDGTSVRLRSVSSSEAATKARWTIDIEDNPSLREITNQRVELKFR
;
A
#
# COMPACT_ATOMS: atom_id res chain seq x y z
N MET A 1 12.76 27.12 5.64
CA MET A 1 11.30 26.86 5.69
C MET A 1 10.99 25.92 4.54
N ILE A 2 10.62 24.67 4.83
CA ILE A 2 10.67 23.55 3.87
C ILE A 2 9.46 23.67 2.94
N ALA A 3 9.70 24.21 1.75
CA ALA A 3 8.68 24.54 0.77
C ALA A 3 8.47 23.38 -0.21
N GLY A 4 7.21 23.07 -0.49
CA GLY A 4 6.81 22.67 -1.83
C GLY A 4 6.91 21.19 -2.20
N VAL A 5 6.44 20.29 -1.33
CA VAL A 5 6.16 18.92 -1.77
C VAL A 5 4.65 18.68 -1.77
N GLU A 6 3.99 19.23 -2.79
CA GLU A 6 2.65 18.79 -3.19
C GLU A 6 2.82 17.53 -4.07
N PHE A 7 2.99 16.36 -3.45
CA PHE A 7 2.97 15.10 -4.21
C PHE A 7 1.53 14.78 -4.63
N LYS A 8 1.13 15.25 -5.81
CA LYS A 8 -0.08 14.81 -6.55
C LYS A 8 0.11 13.38 -7.07
N ALA A 9 0.06 12.40 -6.18
CA ALA A 9 -0.16 11.01 -6.55
C ALA A 9 -0.75 10.23 -5.37
N ILE A 10 -1.87 10.71 -4.83
CA ILE A 10 -2.80 9.76 -4.21
C ILE A 10 -3.28 8.84 -5.33
N PRO A 11 -3.15 7.50 -5.25
CA PRO A 11 -3.72 6.58 -6.23
C PRO A 11 -5.27 6.65 -6.29
N TYR A 12 -5.87 7.53 -5.47
CA TYR A 12 -7.19 8.09 -5.74
C TYR A 12 -7.12 9.16 -6.84
N ASP A 13 -6.74 8.75 -8.06
CA ASP A 13 -7.30 9.38 -9.24
C ASP A 13 -8.64 8.67 -9.49
N PRO A 14 -9.80 9.35 -9.57
CA PRO A 14 -11.06 8.73 -9.98
C PRO A 14 -10.99 8.00 -11.35
N LYS A 15 -9.92 8.23 -12.15
CA LYS A 15 -9.60 7.48 -13.37
C LYS A 15 -8.97 6.11 -13.10
N VAL A 16 -8.36 5.87 -11.94
CA VAL A 16 -7.85 4.56 -11.50
C VAL A 16 -9.02 3.72 -10.99
N LYS A 17 -9.77 3.11 -11.93
CA LYS A 17 -10.89 2.23 -11.62
C LYS A 17 -10.38 0.93 -10.99
N GLY A 18 -10.74 0.68 -9.74
CA GLY A 18 -10.29 -0.47 -8.98
C GLY A 18 -11.40 -1.30 -8.33
N GLY A 19 -11.28 -2.63 -8.37
CA GLY A 19 -12.21 -3.55 -7.72
C GLY A 19 -11.91 -3.75 -6.23
N SER A 20 -12.93 -4.07 -5.44
CA SER A 20 -12.77 -4.48 -4.04
C SER A 20 -13.26 -5.92 -3.84
N ASN A 21 -12.73 -6.65 -2.87
CA ASN A 21 -13.29 -7.96 -2.51
C ASN A 21 -14.58 -7.81 -1.69
N LYS A 22 -15.36 -8.89 -1.57
CA LYS A 22 -16.62 -8.92 -0.81
C LYS A 22 -16.42 -8.57 0.68
N ALA A 23 -15.27 -8.90 1.25
CA ALA A 23 -14.95 -8.63 2.66
C ALA A 23 -14.46 -7.19 2.91
N GLY A 24 -14.28 -6.37 1.87
CA GLY A 24 -13.95 -4.94 1.98
C GLY A 24 -12.52 -4.60 2.38
N ASN A 25 -11.68 -5.59 2.71
CA ASN A 25 -10.30 -5.38 3.13
C ASN A 25 -9.27 -5.42 1.99
N VAL A 26 -9.68 -5.78 0.77
CA VAL A 26 -8.79 -5.79 -0.41
C VAL A 26 -9.28 -4.77 -1.43
N LYS A 27 -8.38 -3.90 -1.88
CA LYS A 27 -8.59 -2.98 -3.00
C LYS A 27 -7.55 -3.25 -4.10
N VAL A 28 -8.01 -3.39 -5.34
CA VAL A 28 -7.14 -3.59 -6.51
C VAL A 28 -7.19 -2.35 -7.38
N PHE A 29 -6.04 -1.74 -7.66
CA PHE A 29 -5.88 -0.56 -8.50
C PHE A 29 -5.36 -0.95 -9.89
N LYS A 30 -5.88 -0.29 -10.92
CA LYS A 30 -5.30 -0.28 -12.28
C LYS A 30 -4.13 0.69 -12.31
N SER A 31 -2.94 0.17 -12.17
CA SER A 31 -1.71 0.92 -11.91
C SER A 31 -0.84 1.06 -13.16
N GLU A 32 -1.35 0.78 -14.36
CA GLU A 32 -0.57 0.84 -15.61
C GLU A 32 0.04 2.22 -15.87
N ALA A 33 -0.56 3.29 -15.32
CA ALA A 33 -0.07 4.66 -15.38
C ALA A 33 0.92 5.02 -14.25
N LEU A 34 1.11 4.16 -13.25
CA LEU A 34 2.00 4.38 -12.11
C LEU A 34 3.33 3.67 -12.31
N THR A 35 4.42 4.36 -11.98
CA THR A 35 5.74 3.76 -11.86
C THR A 35 5.87 2.98 -10.56
N ASP A 36 6.83 2.06 -10.49
CA ASP A 36 7.18 1.37 -9.24
C ASP A 36 7.57 2.35 -8.13
N GLN A 37 8.20 3.48 -8.50
CA GLN A 37 8.58 4.51 -7.54
C GLN A 37 7.36 5.24 -6.98
N ASP A 38 6.32 5.49 -7.77
CA ASP A 38 5.08 6.09 -7.28
C ASP A 38 4.41 5.19 -6.23
N ILE A 39 4.39 3.88 -6.47
CA ILE A 39 3.82 2.92 -5.52
C ILE A 39 4.66 2.84 -4.24
N LYS A 40 6.00 2.85 -4.36
CA LYS A 40 6.91 2.91 -3.20
C LYS A 40 6.72 4.20 -2.39
N ASN A 41 6.59 5.34 -3.06
CA ASN A 41 6.34 6.63 -2.42
C ASN A 41 4.99 6.63 -1.68
N TYR A 42 3.95 6.06 -2.29
CA TYR A 42 2.65 5.92 -1.63
C TYR A 42 2.72 5.00 -0.40
N ALA A 43 3.46 3.89 -0.47
CA ALA A 43 3.71 3.04 0.69
C ALA A 43 4.46 3.80 1.80
N GLN A 44 5.43 4.66 1.45
CA GLN A 44 6.13 5.50 2.41
C GLN A 44 5.21 6.56 3.04
N GLN A 45 4.30 7.16 2.27
CA GLN A 45 3.29 8.08 2.81
C GLN A 45 2.41 7.42 3.86
N LEU A 46 1.99 6.18 3.64
CA LEU A 46 1.23 5.40 4.63
C LEU A 46 2.04 5.07 5.88
N ALA A 47 3.37 4.95 5.77
CA ALA A 47 4.27 4.72 6.89
C ALA A 47 4.68 6.00 7.63
N GLY A 48 4.31 7.18 7.12
CA GLY A 48 4.71 8.48 7.67
C GLY A 48 6.24 8.66 7.67
N ASP A 49 6.78 9.15 8.79
CA ASP A 49 8.22 9.39 8.95
C ASP A 49 9.03 8.11 9.22
N VAL A 50 8.37 6.96 9.41
CA VAL A 50 9.05 5.69 9.62
C VAL A 50 9.50 5.13 8.27
N PRO A 51 10.82 4.98 8.01
CA PRO A 51 11.30 4.53 6.71
C PRO A 51 10.97 3.07 6.46
N LEU A 52 10.50 2.77 5.24
CA LEU A 52 10.40 1.40 4.74
C LEU A 52 11.79 0.79 4.56
N LYS A 53 12.12 -0.22 5.36
CA LYS A 53 13.40 -0.94 5.27
C LYS A 53 13.22 -2.23 4.51
N GLN A 54 14.14 -2.53 3.60
CA GLN A 54 14.13 -3.81 2.89
C GLN A 54 14.49 -4.94 3.85
N VAL A 55 13.60 -5.92 3.98
CA VAL A 55 13.81 -7.09 4.86
C VAL A 55 14.10 -8.36 4.07
N SER A 56 13.73 -8.39 2.79
CA SER A 56 14.13 -9.40 1.81
C SER A 56 14.02 -8.83 0.38
N PRO A 57 14.56 -9.50 -0.65
CA PRO A 57 14.39 -9.06 -2.04
C PRO A 57 12.92 -8.80 -2.38
N GLY A 58 12.60 -7.56 -2.74
CA GLY A 58 11.24 -7.15 -3.09
C GLY A 58 10.26 -7.02 -1.91
N VAL A 59 10.71 -7.05 -0.65
CA VAL A 59 9.85 -6.85 0.53
C VAL A 59 10.43 -5.78 1.45
N TYR A 60 9.61 -4.77 1.75
CA TYR A 60 9.96 -3.64 2.59
C TYR A 60 8.95 -3.53 3.73
N LEU A 61 9.42 -3.17 4.93
CA LEU A 61 8.61 -3.11 6.13
C LEU A 61 8.90 -1.85 6.94
N ALA A 62 7.84 -1.21 7.41
CA ALA A 62 7.86 -0.19 8.44
C ALA A 62 6.95 -0.65 9.59
N LYS A 63 7.43 -0.55 10.83
CA LYS A 63 6.66 -0.77 12.05
C LYS A 63 6.54 0.55 12.78
N LEU A 64 5.31 1.04 12.92
CA LEU A 64 5.01 2.33 13.53
C LEU A 64 4.83 2.15 15.05
N SER A 65 4.95 3.26 15.79
CA SER A 65 4.86 3.27 17.25
C SER A 65 3.46 2.92 17.79
N ASP A 66 2.42 3.08 16.96
CA ASP A 66 1.04 2.73 17.29
C ASP A 66 0.74 1.23 17.09
N GLY A 67 1.74 0.44 16.69
CA GLY A 67 1.61 -0.98 16.39
C GLY A 67 1.31 -1.29 14.92
N THR A 68 1.00 -0.28 14.10
CA THR A 68 0.74 -0.48 12.66
C THR A 68 1.97 -1.05 11.97
N SER A 69 1.77 -2.09 11.17
CA SER A 69 2.78 -2.59 10.22
C SER A 69 2.37 -2.26 8.80
N VAL A 70 3.25 -1.56 8.06
CA VAL A 70 3.10 -1.27 6.63
C VAL A 70 4.14 -2.09 5.87
N ARG A 71 3.68 -3.06 5.08
CA ARG A 71 4.55 -3.93 4.27
C ARG A 71 4.30 -3.73 2.78
N LEU A 72 5.32 -3.30 2.04
CA LEU A 72 5.31 -3.28 0.58
C LEU A 72 5.99 -4.54 0.04
N ARG A 73 5.35 -5.24 -0.89
CA ARG A 73 5.92 -6.45 -1.50
C ARG A 73 5.63 -6.58 -2.99
N SER A 74 6.64 -6.93 -3.77
CA SER A 74 6.50 -7.34 -5.18
C SER A 74 6.28 -8.84 -5.34
N VAL A 75 6.57 -9.63 -4.29
CA VAL A 75 6.35 -11.08 -4.27
C VAL A 75 5.01 -11.37 -3.57
N SER A 76 4.06 -11.97 -4.31
CA SER A 76 2.73 -12.28 -3.79
C SER A 76 2.28 -13.65 -4.25
N SER A 77 1.87 -14.53 -3.33
CA SER A 77 1.25 -15.81 -3.67
C SER A 77 -0.03 -15.66 -4.49
N SER A 78 -0.67 -14.48 -4.43
CA SER A 78 -1.86 -14.12 -5.23
C SER A 78 -1.52 -13.37 -6.53
N GLU A 79 -0.24 -13.25 -6.91
CA GLU A 79 0.18 -12.59 -8.15
C GLU A 79 -0.47 -13.26 -9.37
N ALA A 80 -0.49 -14.59 -9.44
CA ALA A 80 -1.10 -15.32 -10.56
C ALA A 80 -2.60 -15.01 -10.74
N ALA A 81 -3.32 -14.74 -9.64
CA ALA A 81 -4.75 -14.46 -9.66
C ALA A 81 -5.06 -12.96 -9.89
N THR A 82 -4.21 -12.06 -9.37
CA THR A 82 -4.48 -10.61 -9.36
C THR A 82 -3.66 -9.82 -10.38
N LYS A 83 -2.57 -10.42 -10.89
CA LYS A 83 -1.54 -9.80 -11.72
C LYS A 83 -0.93 -8.54 -11.10
N ALA A 84 -1.01 -8.42 -9.77
CA ALA A 84 -0.51 -7.26 -9.05
C ALA A 84 1.02 -7.25 -9.04
N ARG A 85 1.62 -6.15 -9.51
CA ARG A 85 3.07 -5.92 -9.52
C ARG A 85 3.60 -5.57 -8.13
N TRP A 86 2.76 -4.89 -7.33
CA TRP A 86 3.05 -4.55 -5.93
C TRP A 86 1.80 -4.73 -5.07
N THR A 87 1.99 -5.11 -3.81
CA THR A 87 0.95 -5.12 -2.78
C THR A 87 1.45 -4.37 -1.55
N ILE A 88 0.61 -3.49 -1.00
CA ILE A 88 0.81 -2.90 0.32
C ILE A 88 -0.13 -3.60 1.29
N ASP A 89 0.42 -4.20 2.33
CA ASP A 89 -0.35 -4.72 3.45
C ASP A 89 -0.30 -3.72 4.61
N ILE A 90 -1.46 -3.49 5.24
CA ILE A 90 -1.59 -2.71 6.47
C ILE A 90 -2.19 -3.63 7.53
N GLU A 91 -1.43 -3.87 8.59
CA GLU A 91 -1.79 -4.75 9.70
C GLU A 91 -1.76 -3.97 11.02
N ASP A 92 -2.59 -4.39 11.98
CA ASP A 92 -2.62 -3.88 13.37
C ASP A 92 -2.86 -2.37 13.55
N ASN A 93 -3.38 -1.69 12.54
CA ASN A 93 -3.70 -0.26 12.64
C ASN A 93 -4.89 -0.02 13.59
N PRO A 94 -4.71 0.71 14.72
CA PRO A 94 -5.78 0.93 15.69
C PRO A 94 -7.00 1.65 15.11
N SER A 95 -6.80 2.56 14.16
CA SER A 95 -7.88 3.34 13.53
C SER A 95 -8.72 2.50 12.56
N LEU A 96 -8.20 1.36 12.09
CA LEU A 96 -8.94 0.45 11.21
C LEU A 96 -9.73 -0.61 11.99
N ARG A 97 -9.48 -0.82 13.28
CA ARG A 97 -10.13 -1.89 14.07
C ARG A 97 -11.64 -1.79 14.12
N GLU A 98 -12.20 -0.58 14.08
CA GLU A 98 -13.66 -0.37 14.04
C GLU A 98 -14.27 -0.72 12.68
N ILE A 99 -13.45 -0.79 11.63
CA ILE A 99 -13.86 -1.08 10.24
C ILE A 99 -13.59 -2.55 9.91
N THR A 100 -12.41 -3.05 10.27
CA THR A 100 -11.98 -4.41 10.02
C THR A 100 -10.89 -4.85 10.99
N ASN A 101 -10.98 -6.09 11.44
CA ASN A 101 -9.91 -6.77 12.19
C ASN A 101 -8.99 -7.59 11.27
N GLN A 102 -9.19 -7.49 9.96
CA GLN A 102 -8.38 -8.18 8.97
C GLN A 102 -7.28 -7.26 8.45
N ARG A 103 -6.20 -7.89 7.96
CA ARG A 103 -5.22 -7.21 7.12
C ARG A 103 -5.89 -6.50 5.96
N VAL A 104 -5.57 -5.23 5.77
CA VAL A 104 -5.95 -4.48 4.57
C VAL A 104 -4.88 -4.67 3.51
N GLU A 105 -5.29 -4.98 2.28
CA GLU A 105 -4.40 -5.15 1.13
C GLU A 105 -4.75 -4.16 0.01
N LEU A 106 -3.75 -3.38 -0.41
CA LEU A 106 -3.82 -2.51 -1.58
C LEU A 106 -2.96 -3.13 -2.68
N LYS A 107 -3.59 -3.64 -3.74
CA LYS A 107 -2.92 -4.35 -4.84
C LYS A 107 -2.84 -3.45 -6.07
N PHE A 108 -1.66 -3.35 -6.68
CA PHE A 108 -1.40 -2.52 -7.86
C PHE A 108 -1.15 -3.42 -9.07
N ARG A 109 -2.15 -3.52 -9.95
CA ARG A 109 -2.13 -4.34 -11.17
C ARG A 109 -1.65 -3.54 -12.37
#